data_AF-A0A074YAP3-F1
#
_entry.id   AF-A0A074YAP3-F1
#
_cell.length_a   1.000
_cell.length_b   1.000
_cell.length_c   1.000
_cell.angle_alpha   90.00
_cell.angle_beta   90.00
_cell.angle_gamma   90.00
#
_symmetry.space_group_name_H-M   'P 1'
#
loop_
_entity.id
_entity.type
_entity.pdbx_description
1 polymer ?
#
loop_
_entity_poly.entity_id
_entity_poly.type
_entity_poly.pdbx_seq_one_letter_code
_entity_poly.pdbx_strand_id
1 'polypeptide(L)'
;MLTKKAPIWEAVQYQKKVFYAGHNGSSPYMGLPSPGLDEAWANITEGHLILINSTGVEALGFSTTNATNVDGLYFAVPEYYHQMHCLDNIRKYIFRDSYPDFLPFHGTDEQVWGHVDHCIDLLRQRIMCTADVGLIIYYWEGPERIPKANFATEHMCRNLDAIDGWVRDHSWEEGKQLKDLVYPQQRHAGT
;
A
#
# COMPACT_ATOMS: atom_id res chain seq x y z
N MET A 1 -1.95 -7.72 -22.99
CA MET A 1 -0.98 -6.80 -22.34
C MET A 1 -1.69 -5.48 -22.09
N LEU A 2 -1.47 -4.83 -20.95
CA LEU A 2 -2.02 -3.49 -20.68
C LEU A 2 -1.55 -2.52 -21.78
N THR A 3 -2.49 -1.82 -22.41
CA THR A 3 -2.20 -0.83 -23.47
C THR A 3 -1.69 0.49 -22.90
N LYS A 4 -1.89 0.72 -21.60
CA LYS A 4 -1.39 1.87 -20.85
C LYS A 4 -0.56 1.38 -19.68
N LYS A 5 0.66 1.88 -19.54
CA LYS A 5 1.59 1.54 -18.45
C LYS A 5 1.88 2.79 -17.63
N ALA A 6 1.77 2.66 -16.31
CA ALA A 6 2.31 3.64 -15.38
C ALA A 6 3.84 3.83 -15.57
N PRO A 7 4.41 5.00 -15.27
CA PRO A 7 5.85 5.24 -15.35
C PRO A 7 6.70 4.20 -14.61
N ILE A 8 6.27 3.78 -13.41
CA ILE A 8 6.96 2.78 -12.57
C ILE A 8 7.14 1.39 -13.22
N TRP A 9 6.52 1.12 -14.37
CA TRP A 9 6.69 -0.18 -15.06
C TRP A 9 8.13 -0.48 -15.48
N GLU A 10 8.99 0.53 -15.63
CA GLU A 10 10.42 0.34 -15.92
C GLU A 10 11.19 -0.32 -14.77
N ALA A 11 10.72 -0.16 -13.53
CA ALA A 11 11.30 -0.76 -12.34
C ALA A 11 10.82 -2.19 -12.07
N VAL A 12 9.85 -2.68 -12.85
CA VAL A 12 9.24 -3.99 -12.61
C VAL A 12 10.24 -5.09 -12.93
N GLN A 13 10.75 -5.70 -11.87
CA GLN A 13 11.47 -6.96 -11.89
C GLN A 13 10.68 -8.02 -11.14
N TYR A 14 10.98 -9.28 -11.37
CA TYR A 14 10.32 -10.41 -10.72
C TYR A 14 11.31 -11.24 -9.91
N GLN A 15 10.84 -11.79 -8.81
CA GLN A 15 11.59 -12.67 -7.93
C GLN A 15 10.71 -13.81 -7.42
N LYS A 16 11.30 -14.98 -7.23
CA LYS A 16 10.63 -16.09 -6.56
C LYS A 16 10.65 -15.87 -5.05
N LYS A 17 9.51 -16.09 -4.39
CA LYS A 17 9.39 -16.07 -2.92
C LYS A 17 8.57 -17.26 -2.47
N VAL A 18 8.99 -17.89 -1.39
CA VAL A 18 8.17 -18.86 -0.66
C VAL A 18 7.43 -18.11 0.43
N PHE A 19 6.12 -18.23 0.46
CA PHE A 19 5.33 -17.68 1.57
C PHE A 19 5.32 -18.68 2.72
N TYR A 20 5.29 -18.17 3.95
CA TYR A 20 5.17 -18.99 5.14
C TYR A 20 3.99 -18.47 5.95
N ALA A 21 3.05 -19.34 6.33
CA ALA A 21 2.00 -19.01 7.29
C ALA A 21 2.51 -19.22 8.72
N GLY A 22 3.46 -18.38 9.11
CA GLY A 22 4.01 -18.39 10.46
C GLY A 22 2.97 -17.96 11.50
N HIS A 23 3.17 -18.38 12.76
CA HIS A 23 2.29 -18.07 13.90
C HIS A 23 3.12 -17.42 15.02
N ASN A 24 2.44 -16.72 15.94
CA ASN A 24 3.03 -16.24 17.21
C ASN A 24 4.31 -15.40 17.07
N GLY A 25 4.32 -14.39 16.18
CA GLY A 25 5.45 -13.46 16.08
C GLY A 25 6.65 -13.99 15.30
N SER A 26 6.47 -15.03 14.48
CA SER A 26 7.50 -15.58 13.59
C SER A 26 7.97 -14.62 12.48
N SER A 27 7.44 -13.39 12.44
CA SER A 27 7.73 -12.36 11.45
C SER A 27 7.75 -11.00 12.16
N PRO A 28 8.61 -10.05 11.74
CA PRO A 28 8.63 -8.70 12.31
C PRO A 28 7.31 -7.93 12.14
N TYR A 29 6.43 -8.40 11.24
CA TYR A 29 5.13 -7.81 10.96
C TYR A 29 3.98 -8.39 11.82
N MET A 30 4.27 -9.28 12.78
CA MET A 30 3.28 -9.98 13.61
C MET A 30 3.46 -9.71 15.09
N GLY A 31 2.35 -9.70 15.83
CA GLY A 31 2.36 -9.64 17.30
C GLY A 31 1.46 -8.54 17.85
N LEU A 32 1.60 -8.30 19.16
CA LEU A 32 0.96 -7.19 19.85
C LEU A 32 1.61 -5.85 19.45
N PRO A 33 0.90 -4.72 19.59
CA PRO A 33 1.45 -3.38 19.40
C PRO A 33 2.81 -3.22 20.12
N SER A 34 3.81 -2.77 19.38
CA SER A 34 5.15 -2.49 19.90
C SER A 34 5.89 -1.54 18.95
N PRO A 35 6.88 -0.77 19.44
CA PRO A 35 7.65 0.14 18.60
C PRO A 35 8.30 -0.56 17.40
N GLY A 36 8.88 -1.75 17.60
CA GLY A 36 9.52 -2.51 16.52
C GLY A 36 8.53 -3.03 15.47
N LEU A 37 7.30 -3.40 15.89
CA LEU A 37 6.24 -3.75 14.95
C LEU A 37 5.84 -2.53 14.13
N ASP A 38 5.59 -1.39 14.78
CA ASP A 38 5.17 -0.18 14.10
C ASP A 38 6.25 0.36 13.15
N GLU A 39 7.53 0.27 13.52
CA GLU A 39 8.67 0.60 12.64
C GLU A 39 8.73 -0.33 11.42
N ALA A 40 8.54 -1.64 11.62
CA ALA A 40 8.53 -2.58 10.51
C ALA A 40 7.42 -2.25 9.50
N TRP A 41 6.21 -1.93 9.97
CA TRP A 41 5.09 -1.53 9.12
C TRP A 41 5.31 -0.15 8.48
N ALA A 42 5.85 0.82 9.21
CA ALA A 42 6.18 2.15 8.69
C ALA A 42 7.13 2.04 7.48
N ASN A 43 8.16 1.20 7.56
CA ASN A 43 9.13 1.01 6.48
C ASN A 43 8.54 0.54 5.14
N ILE A 44 7.33 -0.03 5.14
CA ILE A 44 6.64 -0.51 3.93
C ILE A 44 5.31 0.22 3.66
N THR A 45 5.03 1.29 4.41
CA THR A 45 3.79 2.08 4.28
C THR A 45 4.00 3.59 4.25
N GLU A 46 5.07 4.12 4.85
CA GLU A 46 5.33 5.55 4.99
C GLU A 46 6.28 6.11 3.93
N GLY A 47 5.97 7.30 3.39
CA GLY A 47 6.93 8.07 2.58
C GLY A 47 6.97 7.72 1.10
N HIS A 48 5.82 7.57 0.46
CA HIS A 48 5.74 7.08 -0.93
C HIS A 48 4.90 7.94 -1.86
N LEU A 49 4.71 9.20 -1.48
CA LEU A 49 4.17 10.21 -2.36
C LEU A 49 5.25 10.57 -3.39
N ILE A 50 4.94 10.34 -4.66
CA ILE A 50 5.84 10.59 -5.77
C ILE A 50 5.37 11.77 -6.62
N LEU A 51 6.29 12.31 -7.40
CA LEU A 51 6.03 13.27 -8.45
C LEU A 51 6.23 12.65 -9.83
N ILE A 52 5.24 12.83 -10.71
CA ILE A 52 5.29 12.41 -12.11
C ILE A 52 5.01 13.58 -13.05
N ASN A 53 5.53 13.55 -14.27
CA ASN A 53 5.22 14.58 -15.26
C ASN A 53 3.81 14.42 -15.86
N SER A 54 3.35 15.44 -16.60
CA SER A 54 2.05 15.42 -17.27
C SER A 54 1.87 14.24 -18.22
N THR A 55 2.92 13.85 -18.95
CA THR A 55 2.89 12.68 -19.84
C THR A 55 2.59 11.39 -19.08
N GLY A 56 3.11 11.22 -17.86
CA GLY A 56 2.81 10.09 -16.99
C GLY A 56 1.33 10.07 -16.55
N VAL A 57 0.78 11.23 -16.20
CA VAL A 57 -0.64 11.39 -15.83
C VAL A 57 -1.55 11.04 -17.02
N GLU A 58 -1.24 11.60 -18.20
CA GLU A 58 -2.01 11.39 -19.43
C GLU A 58 -1.90 9.96 -19.96
N ALA A 59 -0.73 9.32 -19.83
CA ALA A 59 -0.53 7.92 -20.17
C ALA A 59 -1.43 6.98 -19.36
N LEU A 60 -1.77 7.36 -18.12
CA LEU A 60 -2.73 6.67 -17.28
C LEU A 60 -4.19 6.98 -17.64
N GLY A 61 -4.43 7.96 -18.53
CA GLY A 61 -5.76 8.40 -18.94
C GLY A 61 -6.41 9.41 -18.01
N PHE A 62 -5.63 10.00 -17.08
CA PHE A 62 -6.11 11.07 -16.21
C PHE A 62 -5.86 12.45 -16.85
N SER A 63 -6.68 13.43 -16.49
CA SER A 63 -6.48 14.83 -16.88
C SER A 63 -5.58 15.54 -15.87
N THR A 64 -4.75 16.45 -16.36
CA THR A 64 -3.90 17.33 -15.55
C THR A 64 -4.64 18.57 -15.02
N THR A 65 -5.83 18.90 -15.55
CA THR A 65 -6.53 20.17 -15.29
C THR A 65 -6.75 20.46 -13.80
N ASN A 66 -7.15 19.46 -13.02
CA ASN A 66 -7.42 19.59 -11.59
C ASN A 66 -6.48 18.72 -10.74
N ALA A 67 -5.43 18.16 -11.35
CA ALA A 67 -4.49 17.32 -10.64
C ALA A 67 -3.52 18.19 -9.82
N THR A 68 -3.40 17.90 -8.53
CA THR A 68 -2.48 18.61 -7.64
C THR A 68 -1.06 18.45 -8.16
N ASN A 69 -0.37 19.58 -8.32
CA ASN A 69 0.99 19.62 -8.83
C ASN A 69 1.84 20.67 -8.12
N VAL A 70 3.15 20.50 -8.20
CA VAL A 70 4.17 21.46 -7.79
C VAL A 70 5.15 21.60 -8.94
N ASP A 71 5.38 22.84 -9.39
CA ASP A 71 6.26 23.16 -10.52
C ASP A 71 6.01 22.32 -11.79
N GLY A 72 4.74 21.98 -12.06
CA GLY A 72 4.35 21.19 -13.23
C GLY A 72 4.53 19.66 -13.08
N LEU A 73 4.92 19.18 -11.90
CA LEU A 73 4.96 17.77 -11.54
C LEU A 73 3.78 17.40 -10.64
N TYR A 74 3.13 16.28 -10.94
CA TYR A 74 1.87 15.88 -10.35
C TYR A 74 2.07 14.82 -9.28
N PHE A 75 1.32 14.97 -8.19
CA PHE A 75 1.34 14.01 -7.09
C PHE A 75 0.67 12.69 -7.48
N ALA A 76 1.32 11.59 -7.12
CA ALA A 76 0.76 10.26 -7.23
C ALA A 76 1.24 9.39 -6.07
N VAL A 77 0.54 8.26 -5.85
CA VAL A 77 0.96 7.22 -4.90
C VAL A 77 0.91 5.89 -5.64
N PRO A 78 1.99 5.10 -5.65
CA PRO A 78 1.92 3.73 -6.16
C PRO A 78 0.90 2.91 -5.36
N GLU A 79 -0.01 2.22 -6.04
CA GLU A 79 -1.12 1.51 -5.39
C GLU A 79 -0.67 0.49 -4.34
N TYR A 80 0.53 -0.08 -4.48
CA TYR A 80 1.10 -0.99 -3.48
C TYR A 80 1.17 -0.36 -2.09
N TYR A 81 1.65 0.88 -1.97
CA TYR A 81 1.74 1.53 -0.66
C TYR A 81 0.38 1.90 -0.11
N HIS A 82 -0.57 2.28 -0.95
CA HIS A 82 -1.94 2.50 -0.50
C HIS A 82 -2.56 1.20 0.03
N GLN A 83 -2.35 0.06 -0.67
CA GLN A 83 -2.79 -1.25 -0.21
C GLN A 83 -2.13 -1.65 1.13
N MET A 84 -0.82 -1.43 1.27
CA MET A 84 -0.11 -1.70 2.52
C MET A 84 -0.57 -0.79 3.66
N HIS A 85 -0.81 0.50 3.38
CA HIS A 85 -1.39 1.44 4.34
C HIS A 85 -2.78 1.01 4.80
N CYS A 86 -3.65 0.58 3.87
CA CYS A 86 -4.97 0.02 4.19
C CYS A 86 -4.84 -1.20 5.11
N LEU A 87 -3.88 -2.09 4.83
CA LEU A 87 -3.65 -3.28 5.66
C LEU A 87 -3.15 -2.92 7.07
N ASP A 88 -2.24 -1.95 7.18
CA ASP A 88 -1.77 -1.44 8.47
C ASP A 88 -2.90 -0.76 9.26
N ASN A 89 -3.77 -0.01 8.58
CA ASN A 89 -4.94 0.61 9.20
C ASN A 89 -5.86 -0.43 9.84
N ILE A 90 -6.18 -1.51 9.11
CA ILE A 90 -6.96 -2.64 9.62
C ILE A 90 -6.25 -3.30 10.82
N ARG A 91 -4.93 -3.53 10.71
CA ARG A 91 -4.13 -4.10 11.82
C ARG A 91 -4.23 -3.23 13.08
N LYS A 92 -4.05 -1.92 12.94
CA LYS A 92 -4.14 -0.98 14.07
C LYS A 92 -5.57 -0.89 14.62
N TYR A 93 -6.59 -1.06 13.78
CA TYR A 93 -7.99 -1.02 14.21
C TYR A 93 -8.33 -2.16 15.17
N ILE A 94 -7.76 -3.36 14.97
CA ILE A 94 -7.89 -4.49 15.89
C ILE A 94 -7.41 -4.13 17.31
N PHE A 95 -6.42 -3.24 17.41
CA PHE A 95 -5.85 -2.77 18.67
C PHE A 95 -6.07 -1.27 18.87
N ARG A 96 -7.21 -0.70 18.41
CA ARG A 96 -7.48 0.74 18.39
C ARG A 96 -7.18 1.44 19.73
N ASP A 97 -7.49 0.79 20.85
CA ASP A 97 -7.22 1.33 22.20
C ASP A 97 -5.72 1.56 22.49
N SER A 98 -4.84 0.84 21.79
CA SER A 98 -3.38 1.01 21.88
C SER A 98 -2.85 2.13 20.97
N TYR A 99 -3.71 2.74 20.14
CA TYR A 99 -3.36 3.76 19.14
C TYR A 99 -4.24 5.02 19.28
N PRO A 100 -4.27 5.67 20.47
CA PRO A 100 -5.17 6.81 20.72
C PRO A 100 -4.87 8.04 19.85
N ASP A 101 -3.61 8.23 19.44
CA ASP A 101 -3.15 9.39 18.65
C ASP A 101 -3.11 9.11 17.13
N PHE A 102 -3.58 7.94 16.69
CA PHE A 102 -3.55 7.59 15.28
C PHE A 102 -4.66 8.33 14.53
N LEU A 103 -4.27 9.32 13.72
CA LEU A 103 -5.18 10.23 13.01
C LEU A 103 -6.36 9.54 12.29
N PRO A 104 -6.19 8.39 11.59
CA PRO A 104 -7.31 7.69 10.97
C PRO A 104 -8.41 7.20 11.93
N PHE A 105 -8.15 7.17 13.24
CA PHE A 105 -9.14 6.81 14.27
C PHE A 105 -9.78 8.04 14.94
N HIS A 106 -9.43 9.24 14.49
CA HIS A 106 -10.08 10.48 14.91
C HIS A 106 -11.37 10.71 14.11
N GLY A 107 -12.42 11.16 14.78
CA GLY A 107 -13.74 11.39 14.17
C GLY A 107 -14.82 10.57 14.87
N THR A 108 -16.00 10.49 14.24
CA THR A 108 -17.09 9.63 14.72
C THR A 108 -16.77 8.16 14.43
N ASP A 109 -17.38 7.24 15.19
CA ASP A 109 -17.22 5.81 14.93
C ASP A 109 -17.65 5.41 13.51
N GLU A 110 -18.64 6.10 12.93
CA GLU A 110 -19.06 5.91 11.54
C GLU A 110 -17.96 6.28 10.54
N GLN A 111 -17.22 7.37 10.78
CA GLN A 111 -16.10 7.78 9.92
C GLN A 111 -14.94 6.79 10.00
N VAL A 112 -14.60 6.37 11.22
CA VAL A 112 -13.52 5.40 11.45
C VAL A 112 -13.87 4.06 10.82
N TRP A 113 -15.08 3.56 11.09
CA TRP A 113 -15.55 2.31 10.50
C TRP A 113 -15.63 2.39 8.98
N GLY A 114 -16.15 3.49 8.43
CA GLY A 114 -16.23 3.69 6.98
C GLY A 114 -14.86 3.68 6.31
N HIS A 115 -13.83 4.21 6.96
CA HIS A 115 -12.45 4.13 6.46
C HIS A 115 -11.94 2.68 6.45
N VAL A 116 -12.15 1.93 7.53
CA VAL A 116 -11.76 0.50 7.63
C VAL A 116 -12.50 -0.36 6.60
N ASP A 117 -13.80 -0.14 6.42
CA ASP A 117 -14.63 -0.86 5.44
C ASP A 117 -14.13 -0.63 4.00
N HIS A 118 -13.82 0.63 3.66
CA HIS A 118 -13.18 0.98 2.39
C HIS A 118 -11.84 0.25 2.20
N CYS A 119 -11.00 0.18 3.25
CA CYS A 119 -9.70 -0.49 3.20
C CYS A 119 -9.88 -1.99 2.91
N ILE A 120 -10.86 -2.63 3.56
CA ILE A 120 -11.20 -4.04 3.34
C ILE A 120 -11.66 -4.26 1.90
N ASP A 121 -12.56 -3.43 1.37
CA ASP A 121 -13.06 -3.60 0.00
C ASP A 121 -11.95 -3.38 -1.05
N LEU A 122 -11.07 -2.39 -0.86
CA LEU A 122 -9.94 -2.16 -1.75
C LEU A 122 -8.98 -3.35 -1.79
N LEU A 123 -8.66 -3.93 -0.63
CA LEU A 123 -7.83 -5.13 -0.54
C LEU A 123 -8.52 -6.35 -1.16
N ARG A 124 -9.83 -6.53 -0.93
CA ARG A 124 -10.63 -7.57 -1.59
C ARG A 124 -10.55 -7.47 -3.11
N GLN A 125 -10.76 -6.27 -3.67
CA GLN A 125 -10.65 -6.02 -5.10
C GLN A 125 -9.26 -6.40 -5.63
N ARG A 126 -8.20 -6.02 -4.91
CA ARG A 126 -6.82 -6.34 -5.29
C ARG A 126 -6.53 -7.85 -5.28
N ILE A 127 -6.97 -8.55 -4.24
CA ILE A 127 -6.81 -10.01 -4.12
C ILE A 127 -7.55 -10.71 -5.28
N MET A 128 -8.79 -10.31 -5.56
CA MET A 128 -9.55 -10.88 -6.68
C MET A 128 -8.96 -10.54 -8.05
N CYS A 129 -8.39 -9.35 -8.23
CA CYS A 129 -7.74 -8.94 -9.47
C CYS A 129 -6.50 -9.78 -9.79
N THR A 130 -5.76 -10.18 -8.75
CA THR A 130 -4.54 -10.98 -8.89
C THR A 130 -4.81 -12.48 -8.87
N ALA A 131 -5.90 -12.92 -8.23
CA ALA A 131 -6.40 -14.29 -8.19
C ALA A 131 -5.29 -15.33 -8.18
N ASP A 132 -4.59 -15.44 -7.05
CA ASP A 132 -3.47 -16.37 -6.89
C ASP A 132 -3.92 -17.81 -7.19
N VAL A 133 -3.20 -18.48 -8.09
CA VAL A 133 -3.47 -19.85 -8.54
C VAL A 133 -2.58 -20.88 -7.86
N GLY A 134 -1.75 -20.45 -6.89
CA GLY A 134 -1.00 -21.35 -6.02
C GLY A 134 -1.92 -22.28 -5.24
N LEU A 135 -1.49 -23.55 -5.07
CA LEU A 135 -2.26 -24.57 -4.38
C LEU A 135 -1.66 -24.87 -3.01
N ILE A 136 -2.50 -24.82 -1.98
CA ILE A 136 -2.16 -25.29 -0.64
C ILE A 136 -2.44 -26.79 -0.59
N ILE A 137 -1.40 -27.59 -0.34
CA ILE A 137 -1.50 -29.05 -0.27
C ILE A 137 -1.62 -29.49 1.19
N TYR A 138 -2.47 -30.46 1.44
CA TYR A 138 -2.72 -31.02 2.76
C TYR A 138 -1.96 -32.33 2.95
N TYR A 139 -1.38 -32.50 4.13
CA TYR A 139 -0.62 -33.70 4.51
C TYR A 139 -1.16 -34.30 5.80
N TRP A 140 -1.02 -35.62 5.95
CA TRP A 140 -1.29 -36.30 7.21
C TRP A 140 -0.09 -36.15 8.13
N GLU A 141 -0.30 -35.59 9.32
CA GLU A 141 0.75 -35.41 10.33
C GLU A 141 0.30 -36.03 11.65
N GLY A 142 1.11 -36.94 12.19
CA GLY A 142 0.83 -37.61 13.46
C GLY A 142 -0.37 -38.59 13.41
N PRO A 143 -0.77 -39.12 14.58
CA PRO A 143 -1.89 -40.08 14.68
C PRO A 143 -3.27 -39.40 14.60
N GLU A 144 -3.32 -38.07 14.60
CA GLU A 144 -4.56 -37.30 14.53
C GLU A 144 -5.16 -37.40 13.13
N ARG A 145 -6.48 -37.61 13.03
CA ARG A 145 -7.20 -37.68 11.74
C ARG A 145 -7.54 -36.28 11.18
N ILE A 146 -6.65 -35.31 11.37
CA ILE A 146 -6.83 -33.94 10.88
C ILE A 146 -5.65 -33.61 9.98
N PRO A 147 -5.84 -33.51 8.65
CA PRO A 147 -4.75 -33.15 7.76
C PRO A 147 -4.32 -31.70 8.00
N LYS A 148 -3.02 -31.44 7.90
CA LYS A 148 -2.43 -30.11 8.07
C LYS A 148 -2.12 -29.50 6.71
N ALA A 149 -2.46 -28.23 6.54
CA ALA A 149 -2.16 -27.47 5.34
C ALA A 149 -0.67 -27.08 5.31
N ASN A 150 -0.01 -27.32 4.18
CA ASN A 150 1.33 -26.79 3.93
C ASN A 150 1.22 -25.47 3.19
N PHE A 151 1.50 -24.39 3.91
CA PHE A 151 1.49 -23.03 3.39
C PHE A 151 2.82 -22.58 2.78
N ALA A 152 3.85 -23.44 2.77
CA ALA A 152 5.11 -23.16 2.10
C ALA A 152 4.95 -23.30 0.58
N THR A 153 4.33 -22.30 -0.05
CA THR A 153 4.07 -22.27 -1.49
C THR A 153 4.97 -21.24 -2.18
N GLU A 154 5.53 -21.61 -3.34
CA GLU A 154 6.36 -20.73 -4.17
C GLU A 154 5.48 -19.79 -5.02
N HIS A 155 5.83 -18.52 -5.08
CA HIS A 155 5.16 -17.50 -5.86
C HIS A 155 6.18 -16.70 -6.69
N MET A 156 5.73 -16.17 -7.83
CA MET A 156 6.47 -15.19 -8.61
C MET A 156 5.98 -13.79 -8.23
N CYS A 157 6.77 -13.09 -7.41
CA CYS A 157 6.45 -11.77 -6.89
C CYS A 157 7.17 -10.68 -7.68
N ARG A 158 6.68 -9.44 -7.60
CA ARG A 158 7.48 -8.28 -8.03
C ARG A 158 8.63 -8.07 -7.05
N ASN A 159 9.77 -7.59 -7.56
CA ASN A 159 10.90 -7.20 -6.72
C ASN A 159 10.59 -5.85 -6.06
N LEU A 160 10.32 -5.88 -4.76
CA LEU A 160 10.00 -4.68 -4.00
C LEU A 160 11.20 -3.74 -3.89
N ASP A 161 12.43 -4.26 -3.74
CA ASP A 161 13.62 -3.39 -3.65
C ASP A 161 13.80 -2.54 -4.92
N ALA A 162 13.48 -3.10 -6.09
CA ALA A 162 13.52 -2.38 -7.36
C ALA A 162 12.41 -1.32 -7.45
N ILE A 163 11.20 -1.65 -6.98
CA ILE A 163 10.06 -0.73 -6.92
C ILE A 163 10.34 0.42 -5.95
N ASP A 164 10.80 0.10 -4.74
CA ASP A 164 11.13 1.06 -3.69
C ASP A 164 12.29 1.96 -4.11
N GLY A 165 13.28 1.43 -4.83
CA GLY A 165 14.34 2.22 -5.45
C GLY A 165 13.79 3.28 -6.38
N TRP A 166 12.94 2.89 -7.33
CA TRP A 166 12.30 3.83 -8.24
C TRP A 166 11.45 4.86 -7.51
N VAL A 167 10.71 4.46 -6.48
CA VAL A 167 9.83 5.35 -5.70
C VAL A 167 10.65 6.37 -4.94
N ARG A 168 11.77 5.98 -4.33
CA ARG A 168 12.70 6.92 -3.69
C ARG A 168 13.25 7.95 -4.67
N ASP A 169 13.64 7.51 -5.88
CA ASP A 169 14.17 8.41 -6.92
C ASP A 169 13.12 9.43 -7.41
N HIS A 170 11.83 9.13 -7.23
CA HIS A 170 10.70 10.00 -7.61
C HIS A 170 9.97 10.60 -6.40
N SER A 171 10.51 10.41 -5.20
CA SER A 171 9.86 10.85 -3.97
C SER A 171 9.84 12.37 -3.88
N TRP A 172 8.75 12.89 -3.32
CA TRP A 172 8.70 14.28 -2.92
C TRP A 172 9.52 14.47 -1.64
N GLU A 173 10.48 15.42 -1.67
CA GLU A 173 11.47 15.64 -0.60
C GLU A 173 10.89 15.65 0.83
N GLU A 174 11.59 15.00 1.75
CA GLU A 174 11.33 15.02 3.19
C GLU A 174 11.14 16.46 3.70
N GLY A 175 10.03 16.71 4.40
CA GLY A 175 9.77 17.96 5.12
C GLY A 175 8.75 18.90 4.48
N LYS A 176 8.30 18.67 3.24
CA LYS A 176 7.21 19.44 2.62
C LYS A 176 5.90 18.65 2.68
N GLN A 177 4.91 19.14 3.43
CA GLN A 177 3.63 18.42 3.57
C GLN A 177 2.67 18.80 2.45
N LEU A 178 1.84 17.86 2.00
CA LEU A 178 0.77 18.14 1.02
C LEU A 178 -0.16 19.28 1.46
N LYS A 179 -0.34 19.46 2.78
CA LYS A 179 -1.14 20.53 3.36
C LYS A 179 -0.58 21.94 3.08
N ASP A 180 0.69 22.03 2.70
CA ASP A 180 1.38 23.29 2.40
C ASP A 180 1.12 23.72 0.94
N LEU A 181 0.46 22.88 0.13
CA LEU A 181 0.07 23.19 -1.24
C LEU A 181 -1.25 23.97 -1.26
N VAL A 182 -1.24 25.11 -1.96
CA VAL A 182 -2.44 25.93 -2.15
C VAL A 182 -3.19 25.43 -3.38
N TYR A 183 -4.47 25.09 -3.21
CA TYR A 183 -5.35 24.75 -4.34
C TYR A 183 -5.40 25.92 -5.33
N PRO A 184 -5.29 25.70 -6.65
CA PRO A 184 -5.38 26.78 -7.63
C PRO A 184 -6.83 27.26 -7.77
N GLN A 185 -7.33 28.02 -6.79
CA GLN A 185 -8.58 28.78 -6.93
C GLN A 185 -8.25 30.16 -7.50
N GLN A 186 -8.65 30.34 -8.76
CA GLN A 186 -8.91 31.60 -9.45
C GLN A 186 -7.85 32.69 -9.25
N ARG A 187 -6.94 32.84 -10.22
CA ARG A 187 -6.44 34.18 -10.55
C ARG A 187 -7.68 35.01 -10.88
N HIS A 188 -8.21 35.74 -9.90
CA HIS A 188 -9.14 36.81 -10.18
C HIS A 188 -8.48 37.67 -11.24
N ALA A 189 -9.15 37.76 -12.39
CA ALA A 189 -8.83 38.77 -13.38
C ALA A 189 -8.84 40.11 -12.65
N GLY A 190 -7.67 40.72 -12.54
CA GLY A 190 -7.57 42.10 -12.12
C GLY A 190 -8.31 42.95 -13.15
N THR A 191 -9.34 43.64 -12.68
CA THR A 191 -9.84 44.90 -13.26
C THR A 191 -10.02 45.87 -12.11
#